data_AF-A0A1G9USW2-F1
#
_entry.id   AF-A0A1G9USW2-F1
#
_cell.length_a   1.000
_cell.length_b   1.000
_cell.length_c   1.000
_cell.angle_alpha   90.00
_cell.angle_beta   90.00
_cell.angle_gamma   90.00
#
_symmetry.space_group_name_H-M   'P 1'
#
loop_
_entity.id
_entity.type
_entity.pdbx_description
1 polymer ?
#
loop_
_entity_poly.entity_id
_entity_poly.type
_entity_poly.pdbx_seq_one_letter_code
_entity_poly.pdbx_strand_id
1 'polypeptide(L)' 'MQFDISMLGMGYFSLEAAAVDKSPSEMVITDKNEETYYIVSREVFEAGPQQEGYKISVNEGE' A
#
# COMPACT_ATOMS: atom_id res chain seq x y z
N MET A 1 -2.16 1.75 -18.71
CA MET A 1 -3.45 2.06 -18.04
C MET A 1 -3.11 2.94 -16.86
N GLN A 2 -3.87 3.99 -16.61
CA GLN A 2 -3.66 4.83 -15.45
C GLN A 2 -4.02 3.98 -14.22
N PHE A 3 -3.07 3.85 -13.29
CA PHE A 3 -3.36 3.22 -12.01
C PHE A 3 -4.38 4.09 -11.28
N ASP A 4 -5.42 3.44 -10.75
CA ASP A 4 -6.49 4.11 -10.03
C ASP A 4 -6.36 3.76 -8.55
N ILE A 5 -6.36 4.76 -7.69
CA ILE A 5 -6.40 4.59 -6.22
C ILE A 5 -7.59 3.73 -5.77
N SER A 6 -8.64 3.65 -6.57
CA SER A 6 -9.77 2.74 -6.35
C SER A 6 -9.38 1.25 -6.39
N MET A 7 -8.20 0.92 -6.93
CA MET A 7 -7.61 -0.43 -6.90
C MET A 7 -6.79 -0.69 -5.63
N LEU A 8 -6.42 0.36 -4.89
CA LEU A 8 -5.85 0.21 -3.57
C LEU A 8 -6.94 -0.26 -2.62
N GLY A 9 -6.56 -1.08 -1.64
CA GLY A 9 -7.46 -1.51 -0.58
C GLY A 9 -7.89 -0.34 0.32
N MET A 10 -8.34 -0.67 1.52
CA MET A 10 -8.75 0.34 2.49
C MET A 10 -7.58 1.29 2.79
N GLY A 11 -7.88 2.60 2.80
CA GLY A 11 -6.94 3.63 3.22
C GLY A 11 -6.90 3.74 4.74
N TYR A 12 -5.72 3.64 5.31
CA TYR A 12 -5.46 3.76 6.75
C TYR A 12 -4.81 5.11 7.04
N PHE A 13 -5.25 5.74 8.12
CA PHE A 13 -4.68 6.99 8.63
C PHE A 13 -3.37 6.78 9.40
N SER A 14 -3.01 5.54 9.73
CA SER A 14 -1.80 5.23 10.48
C SER A 14 -1.18 3.95 10.00
N LEU A 15 0.15 3.96 9.88
CA LEU A 15 0.95 2.81 9.49
C LEU A 15 0.73 1.62 10.42
N GLU A 16 0.64 1.88 11.73
CA GLU A 16 0.40 0.83 12.73
C GLU A 16 -0.94 0.12 12.52
N ALA A 17 -2.00 0.88 12.22
CA ALA A 17 -3.32 0.29 11.95
C ALA A 17 -3.28 -0.57 10.68
N ALA A 18 -2.60 -0.09 9.63
CA ALA A 18 -2.40 -0.86 8.41
C ALA A 18 -1.53 -2.10 8.63
N ALA A 19 -0.47 -2.00 9.43
CA ALA A 19 0.46 -3.09 9.70
C ALA A 19 -0.14 -4.19 10.59
N VAL A 20 -1.09 -3.84 11.47
CA VAL A 20 -1.84 -4.81 12.27
C VAL A 20 -2.88 -5.54 11.44
N ASP A 21 -3.49 -4.86 10.47
CA ASP A 21 -4.56 -5.41 9.63
C ASP A 21 -4.04 -6.16 8.40
N LYS A 22 -2.83 -5.83 7.90
CA LYS A 22 -2.24 -6.52 6.74
C LYS A 22 -2.07 -8.01 7.00
N SER A 23 -2.29 -8.81 5.97
CA SER A 23 -1.86 -10.20 5.99
C SER A 23 -0.32 -10.29 5.90
N PRO A 24 0.29 -11.39 6.36
CA PRO A 24 1.73 -11.62 6.21
C PRO A 24 2.19 -11.68 4.74
N SER A 25 1.28 -11.88 3.79
CA SER A 25 1.51 -11.88 2.35
C SER A 25 1.16 -10.54 1.67
N GLU A 26 0.77 -9.54 2.45
CA GLU A 26 0.46 -8.20 1.99
C GLU A 26 1.48 -7.21 2.54
N MET A 27 1.54 -6.05 1.91
CA MET A 27 2.42 -4.97 2.29
C MET A 27 1.68 -3.65 2.34
N VAL A 28 2.18 -2.76 3.18
CA VAL A 28 1.62 -1.42 3.33
C VAL A 28 2.43 -0.47 2.49
N ILE A 29 1.74 0.21 1.59
CA ILE A 29 2.31 1.27 0.79
C ILE A 29 1.77 2.61 1.28
N THR A 30 2.50 3.67 1.01
CA THR A 30 2.10 5.03 1.30
C THR A 30 2.14 5.85 0.01
N ASP A 31 1.22 6.80 -0.09
CA ASP A 31 1.21 7.77 -1.19
C ASP A 31 2.49 8.64 -1.16
N LYS A 32 2.78 9.30 -2.28
CA LYS A 32 3.86 10.29 -2.41
C LYS A 32 3.82 11.42 -1.37
N ASN A 33 2.65 11.73 -0.78
CA ASN A 33 2.51 12.71 0.30
C ASN A 33 2.66 12.10 1.71
N GLU A 34 2.77 10.78 1.83
CA GLU A 34 2.87 10.05 3.10
C GLU A 34 1.67 10.26 4.05
N GLU A 35 0.53 10.69 3.51
CA GLU A 35 -0.68 11.02 4.26
C GLU A 35 -1.61 9.82 4.49
N THR A 36 -1.57 8.83 3.61
CA THR A 36 -2.48 7.68 3.66
C THR A 36 -1.73 6.40 3.31
N TYR A 37 -2.00 5.38 4.11
CA TYR A 37 -1.42 4.05 3.99
C TYR A 37 -2.43 3.11 3.35
N TYR A 38 -1.98 2.25 2.45
CA TYR A 38 -2.84 1.31 1.75
C TYR A 38 -2.24 -0.08 1.86
N ILE A 39 -3.08 -1.05 2.22
CA ILE A 39 -2.68 -2.45 2.20
C ILE A 39 -2.92 -2.96 0.78
N VAL A 40 -1.86 -3.47 0.17
CA VAL A 40 -1.92 -4.10 -1.15
C VAL A 40 -1.04 -5.33 -1.20
N SER A 41 -1.41 -6.28 -2.06
CA SER A 41 -0.52 -7.37 -2.42
C SER A 41 0.59 -6.87 -3.35
N ARG A 42 1.72 -7.59 -3.33
CA ARG A 42 2.86 -7.33 -4.20
C ARG A 42 2.51 -7.20 -5.68
N GLU A 43 1.63 -8.07 -6.17
CA GLU A 43 1.18 -8.05 -7.57
C GLU A 43 0.51 -6.73 -7.95
N VAL A 44 -0.33 -6.19 -7.05
CA VAL A 44 -1.00 -4.89 -7.27
C VAL A 44 0.02 -3.77 -7.27
N PHE A 45 0.96 -3.78 -6.32
CA PHE A 45 2.01 -2.76 -6.24
C PHE A 45 2.89 -2.70 -7.49
N GLU A 46 3.34 -3.84 -7.98
CA GLU A 46 4.18 -3.92 -9.17
C GLU A 46 3.40 -3.51 -10.43
N ALA A 47 2.08 -3.73 -10.46
CA ALA A 47 1.21 -3.39 -11.58
C ALA A 47 0.84 -1.90 -11.70
N GLY A 48 0.97 -1.10 -10.63
CA GLY A 48 0.46 0.28 -10.65
C GLY A 48 1.13 1.25 -9.68
N PRO A 49 0.92 1.12 -8.35
CA PRO A 49 1.40 2.09 -7.36
C PRO A 49 2.91 2.35 -7.44
N GLN A 50 3.72 1.32 -7.73
CA GLN A 50 5.16 1.48 -7.95
C GLN A 50 5.47 2.49 -9.07
N GLN A 51 4.65 2.52 -10.13
CA GLN A 51 4.84 3.41 -11.27
C GLN A 51 4.34 4.83 -10.99
N GLU A 52 3.40 4.99 -10.06
CA GLU A 52 2.83 6.29 -9.65
C GLU A 52 3.61 7.00 -8.54
N GLY A 53 4.64 6.34 -8.00
CA GLY A 53 5.53 6.90 -6.98
C GLY A 53 5.11 6.58 -5.54
N TYR A 54 4.24 5.59 -5.35
CA TYR A 54 3.94 5.05 -4.02
C TYR A 54 5.17 4.33 -3.47
N LYS A 55 5.37 4.45 -2.16
CA LYS A 55 6.48 3.82 -1.45
C LYS A 55 5.98 2.70 -0.56
N ILE A 56 6.76 1.64 -0.43
CA ILE A 56 6.47 0.60 0.57
C ILE A 56 6.89 1.14 1.93
N SER A 57 5.94 1.27 2.85
CA SER A 57 6.20 1.67 4.23
C SER A 57 6.42 0.47 5.14
N VAL A 58 5.70 -0.63 4.93
CA VAL A 58 5.87 -1.88 5.69
C VAL A 58 5.88 -3.06 4.74
N ASN A 59 6.90 -3.91 4.87
CA ASN A 59 7.07 -5.09 4.04
C ASN A 59 6.23 -6.27 4.56
N GLU A 60 6.07 -7.26 3.69
CA GLU A 60 5.52 -8.58 4.00
C GLU A 60 6.38 -9.21 5.11
N GLY A 61 5.79 -9.54 6.27
CA GLY A 61 6.45 -10.29 7.35
C GLY A 61 7.10 -9.52 8.51
N GLU A 62 7.02 -8.19 8.56
CA GLU A 62 7.39 -7.40 9.77
C GLU A 62 6.18 -7.10 10.67
#